data_AF-A0A7S2DV16-F1
#
_entry.id   AF-A0A7S2DV16-F1
#
_cell.length_a   1.000
_cell.length_b   1.000
_cell.length_c   1.000
_cell.angle_alpha   90.00
_cell.angle_beta   90.00
_cell.angle_gamma   90.00
#
_symmetry.space_group_name_H-M   'P 1'
#
loop_
_entity.id
_entity.type
_entity.pdbx_description
1 polymer ?
#
loop_
_entity_poly.entity_id
_entity_poly.type
_entity_poly.pdbx_seq_one_letter_code
_entity_poly.pdbx_strand_id
1 'polypeptide(L)'
;SEDAIGAAVADCSIDSSCVDRLALSGCRLLQPCLVPAVDECTVNVTDCLGIRPGETCTGSCNVPFVGPEFNASCPADNTDPAYQVSWSSPPACDCPDPSPAPPGYAQ
;
A
#
# COMPACT_ATOMS: atom_id res chain seq x y z
N SER A 1 13.49 1.50 17.04
CA SER A 1 13.12 0.09 17.26
C SER A 1 12.72 -0.46 15.92
N GLU A 2 13.34 -1.54 15.48
CA GLU A 2 13.03 -2.20 14.21
C GLU A 2 11.95 -3.25 14.49
N ASP A 3 10.73 -3.00 14.01
CA ASP A 3 9.59 -3.89 14.20
C ASP A 3 9.73 -5.11 13.26
N ALA A 4 10.49 -6.10 13.71
CA ALA A 4 10.62 -7.38 13.02
C ALA A 4 9.53 -8.35 13.50
N ILE A 5 8.92 -9.06 12.57
CA ILE A 5 7.91 -10.11 12.86
C ILE A 5 8.35 -11.45 12.31
N GLY A 6 7.90 -12.51 12.98
CA GLY A 6 8.22 -13.90 12.68
C GLY A 6 8.84 -14.65 13.86
N ALA A 7 8.81 -15.97 13.80
CA ALA A 7 9.48 -16.81 14.80
C ALA A 7 10.94 -16.98 14.41
N ALA A 8 11.85 -16.78 15.37
CA ALA A 8 13.26 -17.10 15.16
C ALA A 8 13.40 -18.61 14.89
N VAL A 9 13.92 -18.94 13.71
CA VAL A 9 14.29 -20.30 13.32
C VAL A 9 15.79 -20.45 13.55
N ALA A 10 16.15 -21.40 14.42
CA ALA A 10 17.53 -21.74 14.71
C ALA A 10 17.99 -22.91 13.84
N ASP A 11 19.11 -22.71 13.14
CA ASP A 11 19.84 -23.75 12.42
C ASP A 11 21.22 -23.93 13.07
N CYS A 12 21.55 -25.17 13.42
CA CYS A 12 22.84 -25.53 14.01
C CYS A 12 23.61 -26.41 13.02
N SER A 13 24.80 -25.97 12.63
CA SER A 13 25.70 -26.73 11.76
C SER A 13 27.11 -26.82 12.36
N ILE A 14 27.85 -27.87 12.02
CA ILE A 14 29.26 -28.02 12.39
C ILE A 14 30.09 -27.77 11.13
N ASP A 15 31.06 -26.85 11.22
CA ASP A 15 31.93 -26.51 10.09
C ASP A 15 33.05 -27.55 9.87
N SER A 16 33.86 -27.36 8.82
CA SER A 16 35.01 -28.25 8.52
C SER A 16 36.10 -28.24 9.60
N SER A 17 36.05 -27.29 10.53
CA SER A 17 36.96 -27.16 11.66
C SER A 17 36.40 -27.81 12.93
N CYS A 18 35.26 -28.52 12.83
CA CYS A 18 34.54 -29.13 13.94
C CYS A 18 34.02 -28.13 14.99
N VAL A 19 33.74 -26.90 14.57
CA VAL A 19 33.17 -25.83 15.41
C VAL A 19 31.68 -25.71 15.12
N ASP A 20 30.88 -25.60 16.18
CA ASP A 20 29.44 -25.36 16.09
C ASP A 20 29.14 -23.92 15.64
N ARG A 21 28.21 -23.80 14.70
CA ARG A 21 27.69 -22.54 14.17
C ARG A 21 26.18 -22.51 14.38
N LEU A 22 25.73 -21.54 15.15
CA LEU A 22 24.32 -21.18 15.26
C LEU A 22 23.98 -20.08 14.25
N ALA A 23 23.02 -20.36 13.37
CA ALA A 23 22.40 -19.39 12.49
C ALA A 23 20.95 -19.16 12.92
N LEU A 24 20.59 -17.91 13.23
CA LEU A 24 19.21 -17.51 13.51
C LEU A 24 18.64 -16.84 12.27
N SER A 25 17.44 -17.24 11.86
CA SER A 25 16.68 -16.67 10.74
C SER A 25 15.20 -16.50 11.12
N GLY A 26 14.35 -15.97 10.24
CA GLY A 26 12.89 -15.96 10.45
C GLY A 26 12.29 -14.68 11.03
N CYS A 27 13.09 -13.78 11.61
CA CYS A 27 12.63 -12.42 11.93
C CYS A 27 12.85 -11.51 10.72
N ARG A 28 11.79 -11.18 9.98
CA ARG A 28 11.87 -10.25 8.84
C ARG A 28 11.35 -8.88 9.25
N LEU A 29 12.02 -7.83 8.78
CA LEU A 29 11.60 -6.45 9.02
C LEU A 29 10.27 -6.19 8.33
N LEU A 30 9.35 -5.57 9.07
CA LEU A 30 8.14 -4.99 8.52
C LEU A 30 8.46 -3.99 7.39
N GLN A 31 7.75 -4.12 6.27
CA GLN A 31 7.91 -3.29 5.09
C GLN A 31 6.64 -2.45 4.87
N PRO A 32 6.75 -1.14 4.59
CA PRO A 32 5.60 -0.35 4.18
C PRO A 32 5.02 -0.88 2.85
N CYS A 33 3.73 -0.69 2.63
CA CYS A 33 3.11 -1.09 1.37
C CYS A 33 3.31 -0.01 0.29
N LEU A 34 3.39 -0.46 -0.96
CA LEU A 34 3.44 0.39 -2.14
C LEU A 34 2.03 0.76 -2.60
N VAL A 35 1.88 1.96 -3.15
CA VAL A 35 0.68 2.34 -3.88
C VAL A 35 0.83 1.90 -5.34
N PRO A 36 -0.13 1.16 -5.93
CA PRO A 36 -0.06 0.81 -7.35
C PRO A 36 -0.08 2.06 -8.23
N ALA A 37 0.34 1.92 -9.49
CA ALA A 37 0.24 2.99 -10.46
C ALA A 37 -1.23 3.36 -10.68
N VAL A 38 -1.61 4.55 -10.22
CA VAL A 38 -2.92 5.18 -10.42
C VAL A 38 -2.74 6.44 -11.26
N ASP A 39 -3.79 6.89 -11.93
CA ASP A 39 -3.76 8.17 -12.64
C ASP A 39 -3.85 9.33 -11.64
N GLU A 40 -2.69 9.88 -11.28
CA GLU A 40 -2.55 11.01 -10.35
C GLU A 40 -3.32 12.27 -10.79
N CYS A 41 -3.74 12.37 -12.06
CA CYS A 41 -4.58 13.47 -12.52
C CYS A 41 -6.05 13.29 -12.11
N THR A 42 -6.52 12.06 -11.91
CA THR A 42 -7.92 11.75 -11.58
C THR A 42 -8.12 11.48 -10.09
N VAL A 43 -7.15 10.83 -9.45
CA VAL A 43 -7.24 10.41 -8.05
C VAL A 43 -6.16 11.04 -7.18
N ASN A 44 -6.54 11.40 -5.95
CA ASN A 44 -5.64 11.78 -4.88
C ASN A 44 -5.44 10.60 -3.93
N VAL A 45 -4.22 10.12 -3.85
CA VAL A 45 -3.79 9.02 -2.96
C VAL A 45 -2.66 9.44 -2.04
N THR A 46 -2.53 10.75 -1.77
CA THR A 46 -1.42 11.30 -0.97
C THR A 46 -1.34 10.67 0.42
N ASP A 47 -2.49 10.43 1.05
CA ASP A 47 -2.62 9.74 2.34
C ASP A 47 -2.19 8.26 2.31
N CYS A 48 -2.07 7.66 1.13
CA CYS A 48 -1.65 6.26 0.98
C CYS A 48 -0.14 6.09 0.76
N LEU A 49 0.62 7.19 0.64
CA LEU A 49 2.06 7.13 0.42
C LEU A 49 2.79 6.68 1.69
N GLY A 50 3.53 5.58 1.61
CA GLY A 50 4.35 5.09 2.72
C GLY A 50 3.56 4.51 3.89
N ILE A 51 2.36 3.99 3.61
CA ILE A 51 1.48 3.35 4.60
C ILE A 51 2.22 2.22 5.33
N ARG A 52 2.16 2.22 6.66
CA ARG A 52 2.87 1.21 7.46
C ARG A 52 2.07 -0.08 7.57
N PRO A 53 2.71 -1.19 7.93
CA PRO A 53 1.99 -2.43 8.19
C PRO A 53 0.89 -2.27 9.24
N GLY A 54 -0.31 -2.71 8.89
CA GLY A 54 -1.51 -2.63 9.73
C GLY A 54 -2.26 -1.30 9.61
N GLU A 55 -1.73 -0.33 8.88
CA GLU A 55 -2.40 0.94 8.64
C GLU A 55 -3.38 0.88 7.47
N THR A 56 -4.31 1.83 7.49
CA THR A 56 -5.29 2.09 6.44
C THR A 56 -5.23 3.54 6.01
N CYS A 57 -5.46 3.80 4.74
CA CYS A 57 -5.50 5.14 4.16
C CYS A 57 -6.79 5.34 3.35
N THR A 58 -7.11 6.59 3.07
CA THR A 58 -8.25 6.97 2.23
C THR A 58 -7.73 7.74 1.01
N GLY A 59 -8.30 7.44 -0.16
CA GLY A 59 -8.11 8.20 -1.39
C GLY A 59 -9.41 8.84 -1.84
N SER A 60 -9.30 9.88 -2.65
CA SER A 60 -10.42 10.67 -3.16
C SER A 60 -10.21 11.05 -4.62
N CYS A 61 -11.25 11.56 -5.28
CA CYS A 61 -11.13 12.11 -6.62
C CYS A 61 -10.56 13.53 -6.57
N ASN A 62 -9.65 13.86 -7.49
CA ASN A 62 -9.23 15.24 -7.68
C ASN A 62 -10.35 16.05 -8.32
N VAL A 63 -10.47 17.33 -7.99
CA VAL A 63 -11.38 18.25 -8.69
C VAL A 63 -10.91 18.40 -10.15
N PRO A 64 -11.81 18.35 -11.15
CA PRO A 64 -13.27 18.37 -11.11
C PRO A 64 -13.96 17.01 -11.12
N PHE A 65 -13.22 15.91 -10.97
CA PHE A 65 -13.78 14.58 -10.96
C PHE A 65 -14.63 14.35 -9.71
N VAL A 66 -15.68 13.56 -9.86
CA VAL A 66 -16.64 13.23 -8.81
C VAL A 66 -16.69 11.72 -8.66
N GLY A 67 -16.68 11.25 -7.41
CA GLY A 67 -16.72 9.83 -7.08
C GLY A 67 -16.74 9.61 -5.57
N PRO A 68 -17.02 8.39 -5.11
CA PRO A 68 -16.93 8.04 -3.71
C PRO A 68 -15.47 8.03 -3.24
N GLU A 69 -15.25 8.30 -1.96
CA GLU A 69 -13.99 7.99 -1.30
C GLU A 69 -13.74 6.49 -1.30
N PHE A 70 -12.48 6.10 -1.41
CA PHE A 70 -12.06 4.71 -1.42
C PHE A 70 -10.95 4.50 -0.39
N ASN A 71 -10.83 3.28 0.14
CA ASN A 71 -9.85 2.99 1.19
C ASN A 71 -8.87 1.93 0.73
N ALA A 72 -7.65 2.01 1.25
CA ALA A 72 -6.62 1.00 1.08
C ALA A 72 -6.10 0.53 2.44
N SER A 73 -5.65 -0.72 2.52
CA SER A 73 -5.06 -1.29 3.73
C SER A 73 -3.74 -1.99 3.42
N CYS A 74 -2.85 -1.95 4.41
CA CYS A 74 -1.60 -2.69 4.42
C CYS A 74 -1.66 -3.80 5.47
N PRO A 75 -1.34 -5.06 5.14
CA PRO A 75 -1.30 -6.13 6.12
C PRO A 75 -0.37 -5.79 7.29
N ALA A 76 -0.80 -6.10 8.52
CA ALA A 76 0.03 -5.93 9.74
C ALA A 76 1.34 -6.70 9.66
N ASP A 77 1.33 -7.81 8.91
CA ASP A 77 2.46 -8.71 8.80
C ASP A 77 3.26 -8.54 7.48
N ASN A 78 3.16 -7.38 6.82
CA ASN A 78 3.84 -7.20 5.55
C ASN A 78 5.37 -7.18 5.74
N THR A 79 6.04 -8.17 5.16
CA THR A 79 7.51 -8.28 5.10
C THR A 79 8.04 -8.22 3.66
N ASP A 80 7.14 -8.04 2.69
CA ASP A 80 7.48 -7.95 1.27
C ASP A 80 7.55 -6.47 0.86
N PRO A 81 8.73 -5.96 0.46
CA PRO A 81 8.88 -4.57 0.02
C PRO A 81 8.17 -4.26 -1.29
N ALA A 82 7.71 -5.28 -2.03
CA ALA A 82 6.95 -5.12 -3.26
C ALA A 82 5.42 -5.21 -3.05
N TYR A 83 4.96 -5.48 -1.82
CA TYR A 83 3.53 -5.64 -1.56
C TYR A 83 2.78 -4.32 -1.80
N GLN A 84 1.73 -4.38 -2.59
CA GLN A 84 0.87 -3.24 -2.88
C GLN A 84 -0.32 -3.19 -1.92
N VAL A 85 -0.79 -1.99 -1.59
CA VAL A 85 -1.99 -1.81 -0.78
C VAL A 85 -3.19 -2.56 -1.36
N SER A 86 -4.01 -3.12 -0.49
CA SER A 86 -5.27 -3.74 -0.87
C SER A 86 -6.39 -2.70 -0.84
N TRP A 87 -6.97 -2.41 -2.00
CA TRP A 87 -8.10 -1.49 -2.10
C TRP A 87 -9.41 -2.18 -1.68
N SER A 88 -10.19 -1.53 -0.82
CA SER A 88 -11.54 -2.01 -0.45
C SER A 88 -12.56 -1.83 -1.57
N SER A 89 -12.33 -0.83 -2.44
CA SER A 89 -13.06 -0.58 -3.67
C SER A 89 -12.11 0.04 -4.69
N PRO A 90 -12.22 -0.29 -5.99
CA PRO A 90 -11.48 0.43 -7.01
C PRO A 90 -11.86 1.92 -7.01
N PRO A 91 -10.91 2.83 -7.31
CA PRO A 91 -11.23 4.24 -7.52
C PRO A 91 -12.21 4.39 -8.68
N ALA A 92 -13.30 5.11 -8.46
CA ALA A 92 -14.34 5.37 -9.46
C ALA A 92 -14.56 6.88 -9.54
N CYS A 93 -13.73 7.54 -10.34
CA CYS A 93 -13.78 8.98 -10.56
C CYS A 93 -14.29 9.27 -11.97
N ASP A 94 -15.39 10.01 -12.06
CA ASP A 94 -16.02 10.40 -13.31
C ASP A 94 -15.95 11.92 -13.51
N CYS A 95 -15.93 12.35 -14.77
CA CYS A 95 -16.04 13.76 -15.14
C CYS A 95 -17.44 14.02 -15.70
N PRO A 96 -18.46 14.29 -14.85
CA PRO A 96 -19.81 14.52 -15.33
C PRO A 96 -19.90 15.79 -16.16
N ASP A 97 -20.72 15.77 -17.21
CA ASP A 97 -21.04 16.97 -17.99
C ASP A 97 -21.68 18.04 -17.08
N PRO A 98 -21.31 19.33 -17.25
CA PRO A 98 -21.92 20.41 -16.49
C PRO A 98 -23.42 20.51 -16.80
N SER A 99 -24.25 20.47 -15.75
CA SER A 99 -25.70 20.66 -15.83
C SER A 99 -26.15 21.85 -14.98
N PRO A 100 -26.74 22.91 -15.58
CA PRO A 100 -27.07 23.05 -17.01
C PRO A 100 -25.82 23.30 -17.87
N ALA A 101 -25.94 23.02 -19.17
CA ALA A 101 -24.90 23.37 -20.13
C ALA A 101 -24.52 24.86 -20.01
N PRO A 102 -23.24 25.24 -20.11
CA PRO A 102 -22.82 26.62 -20.06
C PRO A 102 -23.57 27.47 -21.10
N PRO A 103 -23.87 28.75 -20.80
CA PRO A 103 -24.46 29.66 -21.79
C PRO A 103 -23.64 29.66 -23.09
N GLY A 104 -24.30 29.38 -24.23
CA GLY A 104 -23.66 29.25 -25.55
C GLY A 104 -23.38 27.81 -26.01
N TYR A 105 -23.62 26.80 -25.17
CA TYR A 105 -23.51 25.36 -25.51
C TYR A 105 -24.86 24.63 -25.59
N ALA A 106 -25.98 25.31 -25.30
CA ALA A 106 -27.31 24.77 -25.56
C ALA A 106 -27.58 24.82 -27.08
N GLN A 107 -27.68 23.65 -27.73
CA GLN A 107 -28.21 23.53 -29.09
C GLN A 107 -29.73 23.67 -29.10
#